data_AF-A0A921KJ77-F1
#
_entry.id   AF-A0A921KJ77-F1
#
_cell.length_a   1.000
_cell.length_b   1.000
_cell.length_c   1.000
_cell.angle_alpha   90.00
_cell.angle_beta   90.00
_cell.angle_gamma   90.00
#
_symmetry.space_group_name_H-M   'P 1'
#
loop_
_entity.id
_entity.type
_entity.pdbx_description
1 polymer ?
#
loop_
_entity_poly.entity_id
_entity_poly.type
_entity_poly.pdbx_seq_one_letter_code
_entity_poly.pdbx_strand_id
1 'polypeptide(L)'
;MKEIFSNIVRKNKCIFVLLTLISLSVTIIGILLPFLNGRFIDYLTLGVEYKTIFDMCIIILALGLANVILYYLSQILNAKIKLNSAFDLKLSIIEHLRKIPITMYKKYNPSYLNNRTEQDINDIVTFVISNYATFFINAVQIVILLTIIFCISRSIAILMLLFLPVYFFIYLGIRKPLYIRNYAAKESQNSYYNVLNEQFTFMEDIKINGNDSFNNEFIKRFYEKYEYDFMNYTRVSGKFLSLDGIVSAIFQVITFLYGGWQTLEGKMS
;
A
#
# COMPACT_ATOMS: atom_id res chain seq x y z
N MET A 1 20.96 -1.62 0.13
CA MET A 1 19.60 -2.18 0.02
C MET A 1 19.56 -3.67 -0.34
N LYS A 2 20.22 -4.13 -1.43
CA LYS A 2 20.21 -5.56 -1.82
C LYS A 2 20.68 -6.51 -0.71
N GLU A 3 21.71 -6.15 0.05
CA GLU A 3 22.21 -6.98 1.16
C GLU A 3 21.24 -7.05 2.34
N ILE A 4 20.66 -5.91 2.75
CA ILE A 4 19.63 -5.83 3.79
C ILE A 4 18.41 -6.69 3.40
N PHE A 5 17.96 -6.56 2.16
CA PHE A 5 16.89 -7.37 1.58
C PHE A 5 17.21 -8.87 1.62
N SER A 6 18.40 -9.25 1.11
CA SER A 6 18.83 -10.65 1.07
C SER A 6 18.92 -11.25 2.47
N ASN A 7 19.40 -10.50 3.47
CA ASN A 7 19.47 -10.98 4.85
C ASN A 7 18.09 -11.16 5.49
N ILE A 8 17.16 -10.21 5.31
CA ILE A 8 15.79 -10.32 5.82
C ILE A 8 15.09 -11.56 5.23
N VAL A 9 15.16 -11.70 3.89
CA VAL A 9 14.53 -12.83 3.19
C VAL A 9 15.22 -14.14 3.54
N ARG A 10 16.56 -14.15 3.65
CA ARG A 10 17.34 -15.36 3.93
C ARG A 10 17.10 -15.90 5.33
N LYS A 11 16.91 -15.04 6.32
CA LYS A 11 16.68 -15.44 7.72
C LYS A 11 15.26 -15.97 7.93
N ASN A 12 14.28 -15.44 7.19
CA ASN A 12 12.86 -15.82 7.28
C ASN A 12 12.32 -16.58 6.05
N LYS A 13 13.18 -17.32 5.31
CA LYS A 13 12.82 -17.91 3.99
C LYS A 13 11.53 -18.72 3.99
N CYS A 14 11.35 -19.63 4.94
CA CYS A 14 10.17 -20.50 4.98
C CYS A 14 8.88 -19.71 5.18
N ILE A 15 8.89 -18.74 6.11
CA ILE A 15 7.72 -17.90 6.40
C ILE A 15 7.44 -16.97 5.21
N PHE A 16 8.48 -16.46 4.55
CA PHE A 16 8.35 -15.63 3.36
C PHE A 16 7.75 -16.40 2.18
N VAL A 17 8.24 -17.62 1.91
CA VAL A 17 7.68 -18.49 0.85
C VAL A 17 6.22 -18.82 1.16
N LEU A 18 5.91 -19.21 2.40
CA LEU A 18 4.53 -19.47 2.83
C LEU A 18 3.63 -18.25 2.63
N LEU A 19 4.09 -17.06 3.03
CA LEU A 19 3.36 -15.81 2.82
C LEU A 19 3.09 -15.58 1.33
N THR A 20 4.11 -15.72 0.47
CA THR A 20 3.93 -15.51 -0.98
C THR A 20 2.93 -16.49 -1.60
N LEU A 21 2.95 -17.76 -1.17
CA LEU A 21 2.00 -18.77 -1.65
C LEU A 21 0.56 -18.44 -1.20
N ILE A 22 0.37 -18.10 0.07
CA ILE A 22 -0.94 -17.70 0.60
C ILE A 22 -1.45 -16.46 -0.14
N SER A 23 -0.61 -15.44 -0.32
CA SER A 23 -1.00 -14.23 -1.02
C SER A 23 -1.34 -14.47 -2.49
N LEU A 24 -0.60 -15.35 -3.20
CA LEU A 24 -0.97 -15.76 -4.56
C LEU A 24 -2.32 -16.48 -4.59
N SER A 25 -2.60 -17.38 -3.65
CA SER A 25 -3.89 -18.06 -3.53
C SER A 25 -5.03 -17.06 -3.29
N VAL A 26 -4.83 -16.09 -2.40
CA VAL A 26 -5.79 -14.99 -2.16
C VAL A 26 -6.08 -14.23 -3.45
N THR A 27 -5.04 -13.86 -4.20
CA THR A 27 -5.19 -13.15 -5.48
C THR A 27 -5.94 -13.99 -6.51
N ILE A 28 -5.61 -15.27 -6.66
CA ILE A 28 -6.27 -16.17 -7.61
C ILE A 28 -7.76 -16.34 -7.26
N ILE A 29 -8.08 -16.61 -5.99
CA ILE A 29 -9.49 -16.75 -5.56
C ILE A 29 -10.22 -15.40 -5.72
N GLY A 30 -9.56 -14.28 -5.43
CA GLY A 30 -10.10 -12.95 -5.63
C GLY A 30 -10.45 -12.63 -7.09
N ILE A 31 -9.70 -13.18 -8.05
CA ILE A 31 -10.00 -13.07 -9.49
C ILE A 31 -11.11 -14.04 -9.91
N LEU A 32 -11.12 -15.26 -9.36
CA LEU A 32 -12.11 -16.27 -9.70
C LEU A 32 -13.54 -15.89 -9.27
N LEU A 33 -13.70 -15.19 -8.14
CA LEU A 33 -15.02 -14.81 -7.62
C LEU A 33 -15.85 -13.96 -8.61
N PRO A 34 -15.35 -12.83 -9.16
CA PRO A 34 -16.05 -12.09 -10.20
C PRO A 34 -16.37 -12.91 -11.46
N PHE A 35 -15.45 -13.79 -11.89
CA PHE A 35 -15.68 -14.66 -13.04
C PHE A 35 -16.81 -15.67 -12.80
N LEU A 36 -16.85 -16.27 -11.60
CA LEU A 36 -17.92 -17.17 -11.19
C LEU A 36 -19.26 -16.43 -11.05
N ASN A 37 -19.25 -15.20 -10.54
CA ASN A 37 -20.44 -14.36 -10.48
C ASN A 37 -20.99 -14.04 -11.87
N GLY A 38 -20.11 -13.78 -12.86
CA GLY A 38 -20.52 -13.61 -14.26
C GLY A 38 -21.22 -14.87 -14.80
N ARG A 39 -20.57 -16.03 -14.66
CA ARG A 39 -21.16 -17.31 -15.07
C ARG A 39 -22.47 -17.64 -14.36
N PHE A 40 -22.57 -17.29 -13.09
CA PHE A 40 -23.80 -17.45 -12.32
C PHE A 40 -24.96 -16.67 -12.95
N ILE A 41 -24.71 -15.43 -13.39
CA ILE A 41 -25.69 -14.62 -14.11
C ILE A 41 -26.04 -15.25 -15.46
N ASP A 42 -25.06 -15.75 -16.22
CA ASP A 42 -25.31 -16.43 -17.50
C ASP A 42 -26.18 -17.68 -17.33
N TYR A 43 -25.98 -18.42 -16.25
CA TYR A 43 -26.80 -19.60 -15.96
C TYR A 43 -28.24 -19.23 -15.59
N LEU A 44 -28.46 -18.09 -14.93
CA LEU A 44 -29.82 -17.60 -14.65
C LEU A 44 -30.58 -17.26 -15.94
N THR A 45 -29.90 -16.77 -16.98
CA THR A 45 -30.54 -16.43 -18.26
C THR A 45 -30.80 -17.66 -19.14
N LEU A 46 -30.00 -18.72 -19.01
CA LEU A 46 -30.14 -19.97 -19.76
C LEU A 46 -31.19 -20.95 -19.18
N GLY A 47 -31.76 -20.64 -18.01
CA GLY A 47 -32.83 -21.45 -17.40
C GLY A 47 -32.39 -22.83 -16.92
N VAL A 48 -31.19 -22.95 -16.34
CA VAL A 48 -30.69 -24.22 -15.76
C VAL A 48 -31.47 -24.66 -14.53
N GLU A 49 -31.36 -25.95 -14.23
CA GLU A 49 -31.96 -26.57 -13.04
C GLU A 49 -31.54 -25.88 -11.74
N TYR A 50 -32.48 -25.81 -10.78
CA TYR A 50 -32.26 -25.22 -9.46
C TYR A 50 -31.06 -25.81 -8.71
N LYS A 51 -30.80 -27.11 -8.92
CA LYS A 51 -29.66 -27.81 -8.31
C LYS A 51 -28.32 -27.21 -8.72
N THR A 52 -28.13 -26.92 -10.01
CA THR A 52 -26.90 -26.31 -10.54
C THR A 52 -26.67 -24.91 -9.96
N ILE A 53 -27.75 -24.12 -9.82
CA ILE A 53 -27.70 -22.80 -9.20
C ILE A 53 -27.28 -22.91 -7.73
N PHE A 54 -27.87 -23.85 -6.99
CA PHE A 54 -27.53 -24.09 -5.58
C PHE A 54 -26.08 -24.55 -5.40
N ASP A 55 -25.60 -25.48 -6.23
CA ASP A 55 -24.21 -25.95 -6.20
C ASP A 55 -23.22 -24.80 -6.48
N MET A 56 -23.53 -23.90 -7.43
CA MET A 56 -22.72 -22.71 -7.68
C MET A 56 -22.69 -21.75 -6.49
N CYS A 57 -23.83 -21.50 -5.84
CA CYS A 57 -23.89 -20.66 -4.64
C CYS A 57 -22.99 -21.23 -3.52
N ILE A 58 -22.99 -22.55 -3.32
CA ILE A 58 -22.11 -23.21 -2.35
C ILE A 58 -20.65 -23.02 -2.73
N ILE A 59 -20.27 -23.19 -4.00
CA ILE A 59 -18.89 -22.98 -4.47
C ILE A 59 -18.44 -21.54 -4.25
N ILE A 60 -19.27 -20.55 -4.60
CA ILE A 60 -18.99 -19.12 -4.41
C ILE A 60 -18.82 -18.82 -2.91
N LEU A 61 -19.71 -19.34 -2.06
CA LEU A 61 -19.62 -19.18 -0.61
C LEU A 61 -18.36 -19.82 -0.03
N ALA A 62 -18.04 -21.05 -0.43
CA ALA A 62 -16.84 -21.77 0.03
C ALA A 62 -15.55 -21.04 -0.38
N LEU A 63 -15.47 -20.56 -1.63
CA LEU A 63 -14.33 -19.77 -2.11
C LEU A 63 -14.25 -18.41 -1.42
N GLY A 64 -15.38 -17.74 -1.19
CA GLY A 64 -15.43 -16.48 -0.45
C GLY A 64 -14.90 -16.63 0.98
N LEU A 65 -15.37 -17.65 1.72
CA LEU A 65 -14.89 -17.95 3.06
C LEU A 65 -13.41 -18.34 3.08
N ALA A 66 -12.97 -19.19 2.14
CA ALA A 66 -11.56 -19.54 2.00
C ALA A 66 -10.69 -18.30 1.74
N ASN A 67 -11.14 -17.38 0.89
CA ASN A 67 -10.43 -16.13 0.62
C ASN A 67 -10.27 -15.28 1.88
N VAL A 68 -11.35 -15.09 2.65
CA VAL A 68 -11.31 -14.33 3.92
C VAL A 68 -10.33 -14.95 4.91
N ILE A 69 -10.35 -16.28 5.07
CA ILE A 69 -9.45 -17.00 5.98
C ILE A 69 -7.99 -16.84 5.52
N LEU A 70 -7.70 -17.08 4.24
CA LEU A 70 -6.35 -16.96 3.69
C LEU A 70 -5.84 -15.52 3.78
N TYR A 71 -6.70 -14.53 3.53
CA TYR A 71 -6.35 -13.12 3.68
C TYR A 71 -5.98 -12.80 5.13
N TYR A 72 -6.78 -13.23 6.10
CA TYR A 72 -6.47 -13.06 7.52
C TYR A 72 -5.15 -13.70 7.92
N LEU A 73 -4.90 -14.95 7.48
CA LEU A 73 -3.62 -15.63 7.71
C LEU A 73 -2.44 -14.89 7.08
N SER A 74 -2.63 -14.34 5.87
CA SER A 74 -1.61 -13.54 5.19
C SER A 74 -1.25 -12.29 5.99
N GLN A 75 -2.22 -11.64 6.64
CA GLN A 75 -2.00 -10.45 7.47
C GLN A 75 -1.23 -10.77 8.74
N ILE A 76 -1.57 -11.87 9.42
CA ILE A 76 -0.83 -12.34 10.60
C ILE A 76 0.63 -12.64 10.23
N LEU A 77 0.85 -13.38 9.15
CA LEU A 77 2.19 -13.72 8.69
C LEU A 77 2.97 -12.47 8.29
N ASN A 78 2.34 -11.52 7.59
CA ASN A 78 2.96 -10.26 7.22
C ASN A 78 3.42 -9.47 8.46
N ALA A 79 2.56 -9.35 9.48
CA ALA A 79 2.89 -8.70 10.74
C ALA A 79 4.03 -9.40 11.47
N LYS A 80 3.99 -10.74 11.54
CA LYS A 80 5.04 -11.55 12.19
C LYS A 80 6.40 -11.38 11.50
N ILE A 81 6.45 -11.41 10.18
CA ILE A 81 7.71 -11.20 9.43
C ILE A 81 8.22 -9.76 9.67
N LYS A 82 7.34 -8.76 9.67
CA LYS A 82 7.72 -7.36 9.95
C LYS A 82 8.35 -7.22 11.33
N LEU A 83 7.70 -7.74 12.37
CA LEU A 83 8.20 -7.65 13.74
C LEU A 83 9.55 -8.36 13.91
N ASN A 84 9.67 -9.60 13.44
CA ASN A 84 10.91 -10.36 13.55
C ASN A 84 12.06 -9.70 12.77
N SER A 85 11.78 -9.22 11.56
CA SER A 85 12.79 -8.56 10.72
C SER A 85 13.24 -7.23 11.32
N ALA A 86 12.32 -6.45 11.90
CA ALA A 86 12.65 -5.21 12.61
C ALA A 86 13.50 -5.49 13.85
N PHE A 87 13.14 -6.50 14.65
CA PHE A 87 13.93 -6.91 15.81
C PHE A 87 15.35 -7.34 15.42
N ASP A 88 15.49 -8.17 14.38
CA ASP A 88 16.77 -8.65 13.90
C ASP A 88 17.69 -7.52 13.42
N LEU A 89 17.13 -6.54 12.70
CA LEU A 89 17.88 -5.36 12.28
C LEU A 89 18.29 -4.50 13.47
N LYS A 90 17.37 -4.24 14.42
CA LYS A 90 17.67 -3.47 15.63
C LYS A 90 18.80 -4.11 16.43
N LEU A 91 18.74 -5.43 16.62
CA LEU A 91 19.78 -6.20 17.29
C LEU A 91 21.12 -6.08 16.56
N SER A 92 21.14 -6.19 15.23
CA SER A 92 22.37 -6.04 14.45
C SER A 92 23.00 -4.65 14.56
N ILE A 93 22.18 -3.60 14.62
CA ILE A 93 22.66 -2.23 14.84
C ILE A 93 23.25 -2.10 16.24
N ILE A 94 22.57 -2.60 17.27
CA ILE A 94 23.07 -2.56 18.65
C ILE A 94 24.39 -3.34 18.77
N GLU A 95 24.49 -4.53 18.18
CA GLU A 95 25.72 -5.32 18.15
C GLU A 95 26.86 -4.59 17.43
N HIS A 96 26.57 -3.85 16.36
CA HIS A 96 27.55 -3.03 15.68
C HIS A 96 27.99 -1.85 16.55
N LEU A 97 27.05 -1.12 17.17
CA LEU A 97 27.34 0.01 18.06
C LEU A 97 28.23 -0.42 19.25
N ARG A 98 28.05 -1.63 19.79
CA ARG A 98 28.90 -2.19 20.87
C ARG A 98 30.36 -2.39 20.46
N LYS A 99 30.67 -2.50 19.16
CA LYS A 99 32.03 -2.73 18.62
C LYS A 99 32.71 -1.42 18.20
N ILE A 100 32.00 -0.30 18.16
CA ILE A 100 32.54 1.00 17.76
C ILE A 100 33.35 1.61 18.92
N PRO A 101 34.51 2.25 18.65
CA PRO A 101 35.26 2.97 19.69
C PRO A 101 34.42 4.02 20.41
N ILE A 102 34.57 4.11 21.73
CA ILE A 102 33.78 5.02 22.56
C ILE A 102 33.91 6.50 22.15
N THR A 103 35.05 6.89 21.57
CA THR A 103 35.31 8.24 21.04
C THR A 103 34.42 8.60 19.84
N MET A 104 33.98 7.62 19.07
CA MET A 104 33.01 7.82 17.99
C MET A 104 31.58 7.78 18.50
N TYR A 105 31.27 6.89 19.44
CA TYR A 105 29.92 6.77 20.02
C TYR A 105 29.46 8.03 20.76
N LYS A 106 30.36 8.68 21.51
CA LYS A 106 30.07 9.92 22.25
C LYS A 106 29.59 11.09 21.39
N LYS A 107 29.74 11.03 20.06
CA LYS A 107 29.28 12.07 19.13
C LYS A 107 27.77 12.02 18.85
N TYR A 108 27.10 10.93 19.23
CA TYR A 108 25.69 10.71 18.92
C TYR A 108 24.81 10.83 20.16
N ASN A 109 23.69 11.57 20.05
CA ASN A 109 22.68 11.65 21.10
C ASN A 109 21.91 10.30 21.19
N PRO A 110 21.81 9.66 22.37
CA PRO A 110 21.11 8.38 22.54
C PRO A 110 19.64 8.41 22.12
N SER A 111 18.91 9.47 22.42
CA SER A 111 17.50 9.64 22.05
C SER A 111 17.34 9.79 20.54
N TYR A 112 18.25 10.53 19.90
CA TYR A 112 18.30 10.64 18.45
C TYR A 112 18.58 9.29 17.78
N LEU A 113 19.57 8.54 18.29
CA LEU A 113 19.87 7.20 17.80
C LEU A 113 18.69 6.25 17.95
N ASN A 114 17.99 6.27 19.09
CA ASN A 114 16.82 5.44 19.32
C ASN A 114 15.69 5.77 18.33
N ASN A 115 15.30 7.05 18.22
CA ASN A 115 14.23 7.48 17.31
C ASN A 115 14.55 7.16 15.85
N ARG A 116 15.80 7.42 15.43
CA ARG A 116 16.23 7.15 14.07
C ARG A 116 16.29 5.65 13.78
N THR A 117 16.78 4.85 14.72
CA THR A 117 16.77 3.38 14.61
C THR A 117 15.35 2.85 14.51
N GLU A 118 14.42 3.37 15.31
CA GLU A 118 13.02 2.98 15.26
C GLU A 118 12.33 3.35 13.94
N GLN A 119 12.44 4.60 13.51
CA GLN A 119 11.79 5.09 12.29
C GLN A 119 12.41 4.48 11.03
N ASP A 120 13.73 4.56 10.87
CA ASP A 120 14.40 4.12 9.64
C ASP A 120 14.28 2.60 9.46
N ILE A 121 14.37 1.80 10.53
CA ILE A 121 14.20 0.34 10.42
C ILE A 121 12.76 -0.02 10.05
N ASN A 122 11.77 0.58 10.72
CA ASN A 122 10.37 0.26 10.41
C ASN A 122 10.02 0.65 8.97
N ASP A 123 10.53 1.79 8.49
CA ASP A 123 10.36 2.22 7.09
C ASP A 123 11.02 1.24 6.13
N ILE A 124 12.27 0.81 6.38
CA ILE A 124 12.98 -0.15 5.52
C ILE A 124 12.27 -1.51 5.50
N VAL A 125 11.90 -2.03 6.67
CA VAL A 125 11.23 -3.34 6.80
C VAL A 125 9.87 -3.32 6.13
N THR A 126 9.10 -2.24 6.33
CA THR A 126 7.80 -2.06 5.66
C THR A 126 7.98 -1.94 4.17
N PHE A 127 8.96 -1.15 3.70
CA PHE A 127 9.25 -1.01 2.29
C PHE A 127 9.59 -2.35 1.63
N VAL A 128 10.47 -3.13 2.25
CA VAL A 128 10.87 -4.45 1.75
C VAL A 128 9.71 -5.44 1.76
N ILE A 129 9.00 -5.59 2.88
CA ILE A 129 8.00 -6.64 3.01
C ILE A 129 6.72 -6.29 2.26
N SER A 130 6.25 -5.05 2.36
CA SER A 130 5.01 -4.63 1.72
C SER A 130 5.19 -4.29 0.25
N ASN A 131 6.20 -3.50 -0.15
CA ASN A 131 6.27 -3.09 -1.57
C ASN A 131 6.88 -4.17 -2.45
N TYR A 132 7.91 -4.88 -2.00
CA TYR A 132 8.55 -5.90 -2.85
C TYR A 132 7.62 -7.07 -3.11
N ALA A 133 7.04 -7.68 -2.07
CA ALA A 133 6.16 -8.84 -2.23
C ALA A 133 4.91 -8.48 -3.05
N THR A 134 4.28 -7.34 -2.74
CA THR A 134 3.09 -6.87 -3.46
C THR A 134 3.38 -6.51 -4.92
N PHE A 135 4.59 -6.03 -5.26
CA PHE A 135 4.94 -5.77 -6.65
C PHE A 135 4.87 -7.03 -7.53
N PHE A 136 5.44 -8.16 -7.09
CA PHE A 136 5.36 -9.41 -7.85
C PHE A 136 3.93 -9.95 -7.93
N ILE A 137 3.19 -9.90 -6.81
CA ILE A 137 1.79 -10.33 -6.77
C ILE A 137 0.95 -9.50 -7.74
N ASN A 138 1.12 -8.17 -7.74
CA ASN A 138 0.41 -7.26 -8.64
C ASN A 138 0.79 -7.51 -10.09
N ALA A 139 2.07 -7.78 -10.39
CA ALA A 139 2.50 -8.11 -11.75
C ALA A 139 1.84 -9.40 -12.26
N VAL A 140 1.80 -10.46 -11.44
CA VAL A 140 1.09 -11.71 -11.75
C VAL A 140 -0.41 -11.46 -11.92
N GLN A 141 -1.02 -10.68 -11.03
CA GLN A 141 -2.43 -10.31 -11.09
C GLN A 141 -2.78 -9.60 -12.40
N ILE A 142 -1.98 -8.63 -12.83
CA ILE A 142 -2.16 -7.92 -14.10
C ILE A 142 -2.14 -8.90 -15.27
N VAL A 143 -1.17 -9.81 -15.31
CA VAL A 143 -1.05 -10.80 -16.40
C VAL A 143 -2.27 -11.74 -16.43
N ILE A 144 -2.70 -12.25 -15.27
CA ILE A 144 -3.87 -13.14 -15.18
C ILE A 144 -5.15 -12.40 -15.63
N LEU A 145 -5.41 -11.20 -15.10
CA LEU A 145 -6.59 -10.41 -15.44
C LEU A 145 -6.62 -10.06 -16.93
N LEU A 146 -5.49 -9.61 -17.48
CA LEU A 146 -5.39 -9.27 -18.89
C LEU A 146 -5.64 -10.49 -19.78
N THR A 147 -5.11 -11.66 -19.39
CA THR A 147 -5.36 -12.93 -20.10
C THR A 147 -6.83 -13.31 -20.06
N ILE A 148 -7.48 -13.24 -18.89
CA ILE A 148 -8.90 -13.56 -18.74
C ILE A 148 -9.76 -12.64 -19.61
N ILE A 149 -9.54 -11.32 -19.54
CA ILE A 149 -10.33 -10.35 -20.31
C ILE A 149 -10.10 -10.54 -21.81
N PHE A 150 -8.86 -10.81 -22.23
CA PHE A 150 -8.53 -11.07 -23.62
C PHE A 150 -9.19 -12.35 -24.16
N CYS A 151 -9.33 -13.38 -23.32
CA CYS A 151 -10.06 -14.61 -23.64
C CYS A 151 -11.58 -14.38 -23.73
N ILE A 152 -12.15 -13.50 -22.90
CA ILE A 152 -13.57 -13.17 -22.91
C ILE A 152 -13.92 -12.29 -24.11
N SER A 153 -13.27 -11.13 -24.26
CA SER A 153 -13.52 -10.21 -25.37
C SER A 153 -12.26 -9.40 -25.67
N ARG A 154 -11.66 -9.67 -26.84
CA ARG A 154 -10.49 -8.92 -27.33
C ARG A 154 -10.78 -7.43 -27.46
N SER A 155 -12.01 -7.08 -27.81
CA SER A 155 -12.44 -5.68 -27.96
C SER A 155 -12.39 -4.91 -26.64
N ILE A 156 -12.91 -5.51 -25.55
CA ILE A 156 -12.88 -4.90 -24.21
C ILE A 156 -11.42 -4.80 -23.71
N ALA A 157 -10.60 -5.82 -23.98
CA ALA A 157 -9.17 -5.79 -23.64
C ALA A 157 -8.43 -4.64 -24.33
N ILE A 158 -8.67 -4.43 -25.64
CA ILE A 158 -8.08 -3.31 -26.39
C ILE A 158 -8.56 -1.97 -25.84
N LEU A 159 -9.85 -1.87 -25.48
CA LEU A 159 -10.42 -0.67 -24.86
C LEU A 159 -9.71 -0.33 -23.55
N MET A 160 -9.48 -1.31 -22.67
CA MET A 160 -8.67 -1.14 -21.45
C MET A 160 -7.25 -0.66 -21.75
N LEU A 161 -6.58 -1.27 -22.74
CA LEU A 161 -5.22 -0.87 -23.12
C LEU A 161 -5.14 0.59 -23.60
N LEU A 162 -6.22 1.12 -24.19
CA LEU A 162 -6.29 2.52 -24.64
C LEU A 162 -6.33 3.52 -23.47
N PHE A 163 -6.82 3.08 -22.30
CA PHE A 163 -6.81 3.90 -21.08
C PHE A 163 -5.45 3.95 -20.38
N LEU A 164 -4.55 2.98 -20.62
CA LEU A 164 -3.19 2.99 -20.03
C LEU A 164 -2.40 4.26 -20.40
N PRO A 165 -2.35 4.72 -21.66
CA PRO A 165 -1.75 6.01 -22.01
C PRO A 165 -2.34 7.18 -21.23
N VAL A 166 -3.66 7.23 -21.04
CA VAL A 166 -4.33 8.31 -20.29
C VAL A 166 -3.81 8.35 -18.86
N TYR A 167 -3.76 7.20 -18.18
CA TYR A 167 -3.18 7.06 -16.85
C TYR A 167 -1.70 7.46 -16.81
N PHE A 168 -0.93 7.08 -17.83
CA PHE A 168 0.48 7.42 -17.94
C PHE A 168 0.70 8.94 -18.02
N PHE A 169 -0.08 9.65 -18.83
CA PHE A 169 0.00 11.12 -18.93
C PHE A 169 -0.41 11.83 -17.65
N ILE A 170 -1.48 11.36 -16.99
CA ILE A 170 -1.90 11.88 -15.67
C ILE A 170 -0.77 11.71 -14.65
N TYR A 171 -0.15 10.52 -14.61
CA TYR A 171 1.00 10.25 -13.74
C TYR A 171 2.17 11.19 -14.02
N LEU A 172 2.53 11.39 -15.30
CA LEU A 172 3.64 12.27 -15.67
C LEU A 172 3.42 13.73 -15.24
N GLY A 173 2.19 14.22 -15.34
CA GLY A 173 1.82 15.57 -14.90
C GLY A 173 1.88 15.74 -13.37
N ILE A 174 1.56 14.70 -12.62
CA ILE A 174 1.38 14.77 -11.16
C ILE A 174 2.62 14.36 -10.37
N ARG A 175 3.49 13.48 -10.90
CA ARG A 175 4.63 12.93 -10.15
C ARG A 175 5.55 14.00 -9.54
N LYS A 176 5.86 15.06 -10.30
CA LYS A 176 6.75 16.14 -9.87
C LYS A 176 6.12 17.00 -8.77
N PRO A 177 4.94 17.62 -8.96
CA PRO A 177 4.32 18.42 -7.91
C PRO A 177 3.99 17.60 -6.68
N LEU A 178 3.57 16.33 -6.83
CA LEU A 178 3.30 15.44 -5.71
C LEU A 178 4.57 15.18 -4.89
N TYR A 179 5.69 14.87 -5.54
CA TYR A 179 6.97 14.67 -4.86
C TYR A 179 7.42 15.92 -4.10
N ILE A 180 7.39 17.10 -4.75
CA ILE A 180 7.84 18.36 -4.13
C ILE A 180 6.99 18.71 -2.90
N ARG A 181 5.66 18.58 -3.00
CA ARG A 181 4.75 18.91 -1.89
C ARG A 181 4.84 17.87 -0.77
N ASN A 182 4.97 16.59 -1.09
CA ASN A 182 5.18 15.55 -0.09
C ASN A 182 6.50 15.77 0.66
N TYR A 183 7.58 16.09 -0.06
CA TYR A 183 8.86 16.41 0.56
C TYR A 183 8.77 17.62 1.50
N ALA A 184 8.13 18.71 1.06
CA ALA A 184 7.94 19.89 1.89
C ALA A 184 7.11 19.60 3.16
N ALA A 185 6.03 18.83 3.03
CA ALA A 185 5.21 18.41 4.17
C ALA A 185 5.99 17.54 5.16
N LYS A 186 6.84 16.62 4.66
CA LYS A 186 7.69 15.76 5.51
C LYS A 186 8.77 16.58 6.24
N GLU A 187 9.35 17.57 5.59
CA GLU A 187 10.37 18.45 6.19
C GLU A 187 9.78 19.35 7.30
N SER A 188 8.61 19.96 7.06
CA SER A 188 7.92 20.75 8.08
C SER A 188 7.37 19.89 9.21
N GLN A 189 6.93 18.66 8.93
CA GLN A 189 6.58 17.67 9.94
C GLN A 189 7.77 17.38 10.87
N ASN A 190 8.93 17.05 10.31
CA ASN A 190 10.15 16.79 11.08
C ASN A 190 10.52 17.99 11.96
N SER A 191 10.46 19.21 11.40
CA SER A 191 10.74 20.43 12.15
C SER A 191 9.79 20.63 13.33
N TYR A 192 8.49 20.40 13.14
CA TYR A 192 7.48 20.47 14.20
C TYR A 192 7.71 19.43 15.31
N TYR A 193 7.98 18.17 14.96
CA TYR A 193 8.26 17.13 15.96
C TYR A 193 9.58 17.35 16.69
N ASN A 194 10.59 17.96 16.06
CA ASN A 194 11.82 18.35 16.74
C ASN A 194 11.52 19.38 17.84
N VAL A 195 10.74 20.42 17.54
CA VAL A 195 10.33 21.44 18.53
C VAL A 195 9.54 20.80 19.67
N LEU A 196 8.61 19.87 19.38
CA LEU A 196 7.90 19.13 20.43
C LEU A 196 8.84 18.31 21.33
N ASN A 197 9.83 17.64 20.74
CA ASN A 197 10.81 16.87 21.51
C ASN A 197 11.68 17.77 22.40
N GLU A 198 12.01 18.98 21.95
CA GLU A 198 12.70 19.98 22.76
C GLU A 198 11.87 20.37 23.99
N GLN A 199 10.54 20.53 23.86
CA GLN A 199 9.68 20.82 25.01
C GLN A 199 9.76 19.74 26.09
N PHE A 200 9.77 18.46 25.71
CA PHE A 200 9.94 17.37 26.66
C PHE A 200 11.34 17.33 27.28
N THR A 201 12.36 17.70 26.50
CA THR A 201 13.76 17.70 26.94
C THR A 201 14.04 18.82 27.95
N PHE A 202 13.48 20.02 27.72
CA PHE A 202 13.71 21.23 28.51
C PHE A 202 12.50 21.60 29.40
N MET A 203 11.67 20.62 29.74
CA MET A 203 10.42 20.85 30.47
C MET A 203 10.64 21.52 31.83
N GLU A 204 11.74 21.22 32.51
CA GLU A 204 12.12 21.86 33.78
C GLU A 204 12.42 23.34 33.59
N ASP A 205 13.27 23.69 32.60
CA ASP A 205 13.61 25.07 32.29
C ASP A 205 12.38 25.89 31.87
N ILE A 206 11.48 25.28 31.10
CA ILE A 206 10.22 25.91 30.68
C ILE A 206 9.36 26.24 31.90
N LYS A 207 9.22 25.30 32.85
CA LYS A 207 8.45 25.50 34.08
C LYS A 207 9.07 26.56 34.99
N ILE A 208 10.40 26.59 35.12
CA ILE A 208 11.11 27.58 35.93
C ILE A 208 10.92 28.98 35.35
N ASN A 209 10.98 29.11 34.02
CA ASN A 209 10.82 30.40 33.34
C ASN A 209 9.36 30.88 33.29
N GLY A 210 8.36 30.00 33.48
CA GLY A 210 6.94 30.35 33.56
C GLY A 210 6.33 30.97 32.29
N ASN A 211 7.03 30.88 31.16
CA ASN A 211 6.65 31.52 29.88
C ASN A 211 5.86 30.57 28.97
N ASP A 212 4.73 30.06 29.47
CA ASP A 212 3.91 29.09 28.73
C ASP A 212 3.32 29.68 27.44
N SER A 213 2.92 30.95 27.45
CA SER A 213 2.35 31.64 26.27
C SER A 213 3.34 31.70 25.11
N PHE A 214 4.59 32.08 25.38
CA PHE A 214 5.65 32.14 24.37
C PHE A 214 5.95 30.77 23.77
N ASN A 215 6.07 29.73 24.60
CA ASN A 215 6.33 28.37 24.12
C ASN A 215 5.16 27.84 23.29
N ASN A 216 3.91 28.11 23.72
CA ASN A 216 2.72 27.74 22.96
C ASN A 216 2.68 28.43 21.58
N GLU A 217 2.99 29.73 21.51
CA GLU A 217 3.09 30.44 20.22
C GLU A 217 4.23 29.92 19.35
N PHE A 218 5.37 29.58 19.95
CA PHE A 218 6.50 29.00 19.24
C PHE A 218 6.13 27.66 18.60
N ILE A 219 5.53 26.74 19.35
CA ILE A 219 5.03 25.45 18.83
C ILE A 219 3.99 25.68 17.74
N LYS A 220 3.03 26.60 17.98
CA LYS A 220 1.95 26.92 17.05
C LYS A 220 2.49 27.39 15.69
N ARG A 221 3.53 28.21 15.67
CA ARG A 221 4.16 28.68 14.43
C ARG A 221 4.70 27.53 13.56
N PHE A 222 5.32 26.53 14.17
CA PHE A 222 5.81 25.35 13.44
C PHE A 222 4.66 24.45 12.99
N TYR A 223 3.63 24.31 13.83
CA TYR A 223 2.42 23.58 13.47
C TYR A 223 1.70 24.21 12.27
N GLU A 224 1.48 25.53 12.26
CA GLU A 224 0.79 26.24 11.17
C GLU A 224 1.52 26.06 9.83
N LYS A 225 2.86 26.07 9.85
CA LYS A 225 3.66 25.78 8.65
C LYS A 225 3.49 24.33 8.19
N TYR A 226 3.55 23.38 9.13
CA TYR A 226 3.32 21.97 8.83
C TYR A 226 1.91 21.74 8.25
N GLU A 227 0.89 22.32 8.88
CA GLU A 227 -0.49 22.26 8.41
C GLU A 227 -0.62 22.83 6.99
N TYR A 228 -0.04 24.00 6.72
CA TYR A 228 -0.06 24.62 5.40
C TYR A 228 0.57 23.71 4.32
N ASP A 229 1.76 23.18 4.57
CA ASP A 229 2.46 22.30 3.63
C ASP A 229 1.72 20.97 3.44
N PHE A 230 1.21 20.39 4.53
CA PHE A 230 0.43 19.16 4.52
C PHE A 230 -0.90 19.33 3.77
N MET A 231 -1.57 20.48 3.91
CA MET A 231 -2.77 20.81 3.13
C MET A 231 -2.46 20.98 1.64
N ASN A 232 -1.32 21.61 1.29
CA ASN A 232 -0.91 21.70 -0.11
C ASN A 232 -0.58 20.33 -0.72
N TYR A 233 0.08 19.46 0.02
CA TYR A 233 0.28 18.07 -0.37
C TYR A 233 -1.06 17.35 -0.57
N THR A 234 -1.96 17.46 0.41
CA THR A 234 -3.28 16.81 0.37
C THR A 234 -4.12 17.32 -0.81
N ARG A 235 -4.06 18.60 -1.17
CA ARG A 235 -4.73 19.14 -2.37
C ARG A 235 -4.19 18.52 -3.66
N VAL A 236 -2.88 18.36 -3.79
CA VAL A 236 -2.27 17.74 -4.98
C VAL A 236 -2.60 16.25 -5.05
N SER A 237 -2.49 15.54 -3.93
CA SER A 237 -2.88 14.13 -3.81
C SER A 237 -4.38 13.92 -4.10
N GLY A 238 -5.23 14.78 -3.54
CA GLY A 238 -6.67 14.76 -3.75
C GLY A 238 -7.04 14.96 -5.22
N LYS A 239 -6.39 15.88 -5.93
CA LYS A 239 -6.57 16.05 -7.39
C LYS A 239 -6.26 14.77 -8.16
N PHE A 240 -5.22 14.03 -7.77
CA PHE A 240 -4.89 12.75 -8.40
C PHE A 240 -6.00 11.71 -8.20
N LEU A 241 -6.47 11.55 -6.96
CA LEU A 241 -7.57 10.62 -6.64
C LEU A 241 -8.86 11.00 -7.36
N SER A 242 -9.18 12.29 -7.46
CA SER A 242 -10.35 12.76 -8.22
C SER A 242 -10.23 12.47 -9.71
N LEU A 243 -9.05 12.69 -10.30
CA LEU A 243 -8.81 12.38 -11.72
C LEU A 243 -8.92 10.88 -11.99
N ASP A 244 -8.36 10.04 -11.12
CA ASP A 244 -8.52 8.59 -11.19
C ASP A 244 -9.99 8.18 -11.15
N GLY A 245 -10.79 8.74 -10.23
CA GLY A 245 -12.22 8.49 -10.14
C GLY A 245 -12.99 8.89 -11.41
N ILE A 246 -12.67 10.05 -12.00
CA ILE A 246 -13.28 10.51 -13.26
C ILE A 246 -12.95 9.56 -14.41
N VAL A 247 -11.67 9.17 -14.56
CA VAL A 247 -11.23 8.25 -15.61
C VAL A 247 -11.91 6.89 -15.43
N SER A 248 -11.99 6.38 -14.20
CA SER A 248 -12.67 5.12 -13.89
C SER A 248 -14.17 5.17 -14.22
N ALA A 249 -14.85 6.28 -13.92
CA ALA A 249 -16.27 6.44 -14.22
C ALA A 249 -16.53 6.48 -15.74
N ILE A 250 -15.69 7.20 -16.49
CA ILE A 250 -15.76 7.24 -17.96
C ILE A 250 -15.51 5.84 -18.53
N PHE A 251 -14.46 5.16 -18.05
CA PHE A 251 -14.13 3.79 -18.45
C PHE A 251 -15.31 2.83 -18.19
N GLN A 252 -15.95 2.92 -17.03
CA GLN A 252 -17.10 2.09 -16.67
C GLN A 252 -18.29 2.33 -17.61
N VAL A 253 -18.66 3.59 -17.87
CA VAL A 253 -19.76 3.94 -18.78
C VAL A 253 -19.50 3.43 -20.19
N ILE A 254 -18.28 3.64 -20.71
CA ILE A 254 -17.90 3.15 -22.04
C ILE A 254 -17.94 1.62 -22.10
N THR A 255 -17.45 0.95 -21.06
CA THR A 255 -17.47 -0.52 -20.98
C THR A 255 -18.89 -1.06 -20.93
N PHE A 256 -19.81 -0.41 -20.20
CA PHE A 256 -21.23 -0.80 -20.16
C PHE A 256 -21.94 -0.56 -21.48
N LEU A 257 -21.72 0.59 -22.13
CA LEU A 257 -22.30 0.89 -23.44
C LEU A 257 -21.81 -0.11 -24.49
N TYR A 258 -20.51 -0.37 -24.51
CA TYR A 258 -19.90 -1.28 -25.48
C TYR A 258 -20.27 -2.75 -25.21
N GLY A 259 -20.21 -3.18 -23.95
CA GLY A 259 -20.60 -4.52 -23.52
C GLY A 259 -22.08 -4.78 -23.77
N GLY A 260 -22.95 -3.86 -23.37
CA GLY A 260 -24.39 -3.96 -23.62
C GLY A 260 -24.74 -4.01 -25.10
N TRP A 261 -24.06 -3.24 -25.94
CA TRP A 261 -24.21 -3.32 -27.40
C TRP A 261 -23.78 -4.69 -27.95
N GLN A 262 -22.65 -5.25 -27.49
CA GLN A 262 -22.22 -6.61 -27.89
C GLN A 262 -23.20 -7.70 -27.46
N THR A 263 -23.79 -7.58 -26.27
CA THR A 263 -24.82 -8.51 -25.78
C THR A 263 -26.09 -8.43 -26.62
N LEU A 264 -26.54 -7.21 -26.99
CA LEU A 264 -27.68 -7.02 -27.88
C LEU A 264 -27.46 -7.59 -29.29
N GLU A 265 -26.22 -7.55 -29.79
CA GLU A 265 -25.84 -8.18 -31.07
C GLU A 265 -25.63 -9.70 -30.97
N GLY A 266 -25.77 -10.30 -29.79
CA GLY A 266 -25.57 -11.73 -29.55
C GLY A 266 -24.11 -12.19 -29.68
N LYS A 267 -23.14 -11.26 -29.68
CA LYS A 267 -21.70 -11.55 -29.80
C LYS A 267 -21.03 -11.87 -28.47
N MET A 268 -21.70 -11.60 -27.35
CA MET A 268 -21.22 -11.79 -25.99
C MET A 268 -22.42 -12.17 -25.11
N SER A 269 -22.28 -13.19 -24.25
CA SER A 269 -23.28 -13.51 -23.21
C SER A 269 -23.05 -12.63 -22.00
#